data_AF-A0A552R8K2-F1
#
_entry.id   AF-A0A552R8K2-F1
#
_cell.length_a   1.000
_cell.length_b   1.000
_cell.length_c   1.000
_cell.angle_alpha   90.00
_cell.angle_beta   90.00
_cell.angle_gamma   90.00
#
_symmetry.space_group_name_H-M   'P 1'
#
loop_
_entity.id
_entity.type
_entity.pdbx_description
1 polymer ?
#
loop_
_entity_poly.entity_id
_entity_poly.type
_entity_poly.pdbx_seq_one_letter_code
_entity_poly.pdbx_strand_id
1 'polypeptide(L)'
;MFGKVSRMVRNLEATGVGLVPDHAVEVDAPDARAVEALGAARRGAYAPAAALLAAARAEGDWTLRHEVVTALAEIAVDDAAWLNAWSDASPDSPDALAVEAFRRIQEAWGVRTAAWAKDVGEERFRAFHALLNDALPVIEAAVAASPGDPVPWSAALAHCIGAQAPREVFDRCLNQAVSRAPHHLPTHLNAVQYLTAKWHGSHEEMFAYAARVAAGAPEGSPLRALEIVALTEVTPREAKKAPGAGQADSIIATAQAYSVSRPPEDHAARLIRNHLVWALNGRERWAESLDVYRSIGRYATEYPWRHMGEPLEVFRDIRDGARAGLAASVPRNGTVPAPAVPLPASARAEAAHEIAYVPGPPQRVSQELLLCGATVRLAPAGRWTLMESAPSEETPGKRGRRATVLRLDGLAAVAETAFDSAGMTTLVARCEGSDARVLSVVAKGRTAARHRWAGAGAVPSQETAHQHAELLVAAAGRGDAREIARLLRDPGEPSGLLIRTLTALGLPPLPVGFGERDEVLADARGATVHRARSLWQGMKDFMSDENDPNPPLRLDER
;
A
#
# COMPACT_ATOMS: atom_id res chain seq x y z
N MET A 1 -4.41 -31.10 -8.55
CA MET A 1 -4.92 -29.99 -7.73
C MET A 1 -4.01 -29.68 -6.52
N PHE A 2 -3.59 -30.69 -5.74
CA PHE A 2 -2.72 -30.54 -4.54
C PHE A 2 -1.41 -29.74 -4.74
N GLY A 3 -0.76 -29.85 -5.91
CA GLY A 3 0.49 -29.13 -6.20
C GLY A 3 0.36 -27.62 -6.44
N LYS A 4 -0.84 -27.09 -6.79
CA LYS A 4 -1.07 -25.64 -6.91
C LYS A 4 -1.29 -25.02 -5.53
N VAL A 5 -2.16 -25.64 -4.71
CA VAL A 5 -2.46 -25.18 -3.35
C VAL A 5 -1.21 -25.16 -2.47
N SER A 6 -0.37 -26.20 -2.54
CA SER A 6 0.89 -26.25 -1.79
C SER A 6 1.87 -25.13 -2.19
N ARG A 7 1.93 -24.76 -3.47
CA ARG A 7 2.78 -23.66 -3.95
C ARG A 7 2.24 -22.29 -3.54
N MET A 8 0.93 -22.11 -3.64
CA MET A 8 0.24 -20.92 -3.16
C MET A 8 0.56 -20.67 -1.68
N VAL A 9 0.26 -21.63 -0.80
CA VAL A 9 0.49 -21.52 0.66
C VAL A 9 1.94 -21.19 0.98
N ARG A 10 2.90 -21.81 0.25
CA ARG A 10 4.34 -21.58 0.47
C ARG A 10 4.80 -20.17 0.10
N ASN A 11 4.22 -19.58 -0.94
CA ASN A 11 4.74 -18.35 -1.55
C ASN A 11 3.87 -17.11 -1.26
N LEU A 12 2.66 -17.28 -0.69
CA LEU A 12 1.67 -16.21 -0.55
C LEU A 12 2.19 -15.02 0.27
N GLU A 13 2.91 -15.26 1.37
CA GLU A 13 3.49 -14.20 2.19
C GLU A 13 4.45 -13.31 1.37
N ALA A 14 5.34 -13.91 0.58
CA ALA A 14 6.31 -13.20 -0.24
C ALA A 14 5.66 -12.32 -1.33
N THR A 15 4.45 -12.66 -1.79
CA THR A 15 3.71 -11.81 -2.75
C THR A 15 3.16 -10.53 -2.14
N GLY A 16 3.03 -10.47 -0.80
CA GLY A 16 2.45 -9.32 -0.09
C GLY A 16 3.45 -8.19 0.21
N VAL A 17 4.74 -8.41 0.01
CA VAL A 17 5.79 -7.42 0.31
C VAL A 17 5.53 -6.13 -0.47
N GLY A 18 5.48 -4.98 0.23
CA GLY A 18 5.24 -3.69 -0.39
C GLY A 18 3.78 -3.27 -0.54
N LEU A 19 2.83 -4.14 -0.26
CA LEU A 19 1.41 -3.82 -0.40
C LEU A 19 0.89 -3.11 0.85
N VAL A 20 0.04 -2.10 0.64
CA VAL A 20 -0.67 -1.39 1.71
C VAL A 20 -1.72 -2.32 2.34
N PRO A 21 -1.84 -2.35 3.68
CA PRO A 21 -2.84 -3.18 4.35
C PRO A 21 -4.27 -2.71 4.04
N ASP A 22 -5.21 -3.64 4.06
CA ASP A 22 -6.59 -3.46 3.61
C ASP A 22 -7.28 -2.27 4.26
N HIS A 23 -7.13 -2.12 5.58
CA HIS A 23 -7.76 -1.07 6.37
C HIS A 23 -7.26 0.33 6.05
N ALA A 24 -6.10 0.46 5.38
CA ALA A 24 -5.55 1.75 4.99
C ALA A 24 -5.97 2.18 3.58
N VAL A 25 -6.61 1.30 2.80
CA VAL A 25 -7.07 1.63 1.44
C VAL A 25 -8.34 2.47 1.51
N GLU A 26 -8.31 3.61 0.82
CA GLU A 26 -9.41 4.56 0.69
C GLU A 26 -9.83 4.64 -0.78
N VAL A 27 -11.14 4.60 -1.04
CA VAL A 27 -11.72 4.80 -2.38
C VAL A 27 -11.95 6.30 -2.59
N ASP A 28 -11.48 6.83 -3.71
CA ASP A 28 -11.62 8.23 -4.11
C ASP A 28 -11.21 9.22 -3.02
N ALA A 29 -10.08 8.91 -2.37
CA ALA A 29 -9.53 9.76 -1.33
C ALA A 29 -9.33 11.20 -1.85
N PRO A 30 -9.87 12.21 -1.16
CA PRO A 30 -9.86 13.58 -1.65
C PRO A 30 -8.45 14.18 -1.67
N ASP A 31 -8.24 15.22 -2.49
CA ASP A 31 -7.03 16.05 -2.42
C ASP A 31 -6.91 16.61 -1.00
N ALA A 32 -5.69 16.68 -0.47
CA ALA A 32 -5.42 17.20 0.87
C ALA A 32 -6.00 18.62 1.07
N ARG A 33 -5.99 19.45 0.02
CA ARG A 33 -6.59 20.80 0.01
C ARG A 33 -8.11 20.77 0.19
N ALA A 34 -8.77 19.68 -0.19
CA ALA A 34 -10.23 19.52 -0.13
C ALA A 34 -10.74 18.98 1.22
N VAL A 35 -9.88 18.35 2.03
CA VAL A 35 -10.29 17.65 3.27
C VAL A 35 -11.08 18.56 4.22
N GLU A 36 -10.60 19.78 4.45
CA GLU A 36 -11.29 20.74 5.33
C GLU A 36 -12.64 21.16 4.75
N ALA A 37 -12.68 21.50 3.47
CA ALA A 37 -13.89 21.95 2.76
C ALA A 37 -14.99 20.89 2.77
N LEU A 38 -14.65 19.64 2.45
CA LEU A 38 -15.59 18.52 2.49
C LEU A 38 -16.04 18.22 3.93
N GLY A 39 -15.14 18.32 4.90
CA GLY A 39 -15.49 18.18 6.31
C GLY A 39 -16.43 19.28 6.80
N ALA A 40 -16.26 20.52 6.36
CA ALA A 40 -17.12 21.64 6.69
C ALA A 40 -18.51 21.51 6.07
N ALA A 41 -18.59 21.10 4.79
CA ALA A 41 -19.86 20.85 4.10
C ALA A 41 -20.71 19.80 4.85
N ARG A 42 -20.09 18.69 5.28
CA ARG A 42 -20.76 17.67 6.12
C ARG A 42 -21.25 18.17 7.48
N ARG A 43 -20.71 19.29 7.97
CA ARG A 43 -21.16 19.96 9.20
C ARG A 43 -22.13 21.11 8.94
N GLY A 44 -22.60 21.28 7.70
CA GLY A 44 -23.55 22.31 7.33
C GLY A 44 -22.95 23.63 6.84
N ALA A 45 -21.63 23.73 6.68
CA ALA A 45 -20.94 25.00 6.37
C ALA A 45 -20.34 25.02 4.96
N TYR A 46 -20.76 25.97 4.12
CA TYR A 46 -20.31 26.09 2.73
C TYR A 46 -19.09 26.99 2.51
N ALA A 47 -18.77 27.88 3.45
CA ALA A 47 -17.76 28.94 3.22
C ALA A 47 -16.36 28.40 2.84
N PRO A 48 -15.82 27.33 3.46
CA PRO A 48 -14.54 26.76 3.03
C PRO A 48 -14.58 26.14 1.62
N ALA A 49 -15.71 25.51 1.26
CA ALA A 49 -15.92 24.97 -0.09
C ALA A 49 -15.98 26.09 -1.14
N ALA A 50 -16.69 27.18 -0.85
CA ALA A 50 -16.74 28.36 -1.70
C ALA A 50 -15.36 28.97 -1.94
N ALA A 51 -14.56 29.13 -0.87
CA ALA A 51 -13.21 29.66 -0.98
C ALA A 51 -12.28 28.77 -1.82
N LEU A 52 -12.32 27.45 -1.60
CA LEU A 52 -11.51 26.49 -2.35
C LEU A 52 -11.88 26.45 -3.83
N LEU A 53 -13.19 26.40 -4.15
CA LEU A 53 -13.67 26.37 -5.52
C LEU A 53 -13.36 27.66 -6.28
N ALA A 54 -13.46 28.82 -5.61
CA ALA A 54 -13.06 30.10 -6.18
C ALA A 54 -11.55 30.16 -6.46
N ALA A 55 -10.71 29.67 -5.54
CA ALA A 55 -9.26 29.59 -5.74
C ALA A 55 -8.88 28.68 -6.91
N ALA A 56 -9.41 27.45 -6.95
CA ALA A 56 -9.15 26.51 -8.03
C ALA A 56 -9.54 27.08 -9.41
N ARG A 57 -10.65 27.84 -9.47
CA ARG A 57 -11.10 28.52 -10.71
C ARG A 57 -10.19 29.69 -11.10
N ALA A 58 -9.69 30.46 -10.14
CA ALA A 58 -8.74 31.55 -10.40
C ALA A 58 -7.38 31.03 -10.88
N GLU A 59 -6.94 29.87 -10.36
CA GLU A 59 -5.69 29.19 -10.73
C GLU A 59 -5.82 28.39 -12.04
N GLY A 60 -7.04 28.10 -12.49
CA GLY A 60 -7.28 27.20 -13.62
C GLY A 60 -6.98 25.73 -13.29
N ASP A 61 -6.98 25.35 -12.00
CA ASP A 61 -6.83 23.97 -11.54
C ASP A 61 -8.15 23.20 -11.72
N TRP A 62 -8.45 22.88 -12.98
CA TRP A 62 -9.69 22.20 -13.37
C TRP A 62 -9.80 20.79 -12.82
N THR A 63 -8.67 20.13 -12.55
CA THR A 63 -8.63 18.80 -11.94
C THR A 63 -9.13 18.88 -10.50
N LEU A 64 -8.51 19.72 -9.65
CA LEU A 64 -8.96 19.92 -8.28
C LEU A 64 -10.42 20.38 -8.25
N ARG A 65 -10.77 21.33 -9.10
CA ARG A 65 -12.14 21.86 -9.15
C ARG A 65 -13.16 20.76 -9.46
N HIS A 66 -12.91 19.92 -10.45
CA HIS A 66 -13.82 18.83 -10.80
C HIS A 66 -13.95 17.82 -9.65
N GLU A 67 -12.84 17.43 -9.03
CA GLU A 67 -12.83 16.52 -7.88
C GLU A 67 -13.65 17.08 -6.71
N VAL A 68 -13.42 18.36 -6.34
CA VAL A 68 -14.13 19.02 -5.24
C VAL A 68 -15.62 19.18 -5.55
N VAL A 69 -15.98 19.61 -6.77
CA VAL A 69 -17.40 19.71 -7.19
C VAL A 69 -18.09 18.35 -7.12
N THR A 70 -17.43 17.30 -7.58
CA THR A 70 -17.98 15.93 -7.58
C THR A 70 -18.21 15.42 -6.15
N ALA A 71 -17.24 15.59 -5.26
CA ALA A 71 -17.34 15.16 -3.87
C ALA A 71 -18.35 15.99 -3.05
N LEU A 72 -18.46 17.30 -3.32
CA LEU A 72 -19.46 18.16 -2.71
C LEU A 72 -20.87 17.80 -3.18
N ALA A 73 -21.03 17.49 -4.48
CA ALA A 73 -22.29 17.03 -5.03
C ALA A 73 -22.75 15.73 -4.36
N GLU A 74 -21.83 14.79 -4.12
CA GLU A 74 -22.14 13.52 -3.44
C GLU A 74 -22.64 13.77 -2.01
N ILE A 75 -21.96 14.63 -1.24
CA ILE A 75 -22.42 15.05 0.09
C ILE A 75 -23.82 15.67 0.02
N ALA A 76 -24.09 16.47 -1.01
CA ALA A 76 -25.37 17.15 -1.17
C ALA A 76 -26.51 16.22 -1.63
N VAL A 77 -26.21 15.07 -2.26
CA VAL A 77 -27.22 14.04 -2.55
C VAL A 77 -27.82 13.51 -1.25
N ASP A 78 -27.00 13.36 -0.19
CA ASP A 78 -27.45 12.91 1.13
C ASP A 78 -28.13 14.03 1.93
N ASP A 79 -27.51 15.22 1.99
CA ASP A 79 -28.05 16.40 2.67
C ASP A 79 -27.68 17.70 1.93
N ALA A 80 -28.68 18.29 1.28
CA ALA A 80 -28.54 19.51 0.50
C ALA A 80 -28.70 20.82 1.32
N ALA A 81 -28.95 20.78 2.63
CA ALA A 81 -29.29 21.98 3.41
C ALA A 81 -28.20 23.08 3.34
N TRP A 82 -26.93 22.68 3.40
CA TRP A 82 -25.79 23.60 3.30
C TRP A 82 -25.64 24.21 1.90
N LEU A 83 -25.96 23.45 0.85
CA LEU A 83 -25.92 23.90 -0.54
C LEU A 83 -27.09 24.85 -0.83
N ASN A 84 -28.28 24.56 -0.29
CA ASN A 84 -29.43 25.46 -0.38
C ASN A 84 -29.13 26.80 0.30
N ALA A 85 -28.55 26.77 1.50
CA ALA A 85 -28.12 28.00 2.19
C ALA A 85 -27.07 28.80 1.40
N TRP A 86 -26.19 28.11 0.66
CA TRP A 86 -25.24 28.78 -0.23
C TRP A 86 -25.94 29.42 -1.43
N SER A 87 -26.83 28.70 -2.09
CA SER A 87 -27.63 29.19 -3.21
C SER A 87 -28.53 30.37 -2.81
N ASP A 88 -29.14 30.34 -1.62
CA ASP A 88 -29.95 31.45 -1.11
C ASP A 88 -29.11 32.72 -0.84
N ALA A 89 -27.90 32.54 -0.30
CA ALA A 89 -26.99 33.64 -0.02
C ALA A 89 -26.33 34.22 -1.27
N SER A 90 -26.15 33.42 -2.34
CA SER A 90 -25.52 33.82 -3.59
C SER A 90 -26.08 33.04 -4.78
N PRO A 91 -27.28 33.41 -5.28
CA PRO A 91 -27.99 32.65 -6.32
C PRO A 91 -27.22 32.51 -7.63
N ASP A 92 -26.45 33.53 -8.00
CA ASP A 92 -25.65 33.56 -9.22
C ASP A 92 -24.21 33.03 -9.02
N SER A 93 -23.95 32.35 -7.90
CA SER A 93 -22.62 31.78 -7.62
C SER A 93 -22.30 30.67 -8.65
N PRO A 94 -21.26 30.83 -9.49
CA PRO A 94 -20.88 29.80 -10.45
C PRO A 94 -20.43 28.50 -9.76
N ASP A 95 -19.93 28.61 -8.53
CA ASP A 95 -19.45 27.46 -7.75
C ASP A 95 -20.62 26.67 -7.16
N ALA A 96 -21.65 27.35 -6.63
CA ALA A 96 -22.86 26.68 -6.12
C ALA A 96 -23.67 26.03 -7.26
N LEU A 97 -23.81 26.73 -8.39
CA LEU A 97 -24.49 26.20 -9.59
C LEU A 97 -23.78 24.96 -10.14
N ALA A 98 -22.45 24.93 -10.15
CA ALA A 98 -21.69 23.76 -10.57
C ALA A 98 -21.92 22.56 -9.65
N VAL A 99 -21.91 22.76 -8.32
CA VAL A 99 -22.20 21.69 -7.35
C VAL A 99 -23.64 21.19 -7.51
N GLU A 100 -24.63 22.07 -7.65
CA GLU A 100 -26.03 21.67 -7.85
C GLU A 100 -26.23 20.92 -9.18
N ALA A 101 -25.58 21.34 -10.27
CA ALA A 101 -25.62 20.63 -11.54
C ALA A 101 -25.08 19.20 -11.42
N PHE A 102 -23.95 19.00 -10.73
CA PHE A 102 -23.38 17.68 -10.49
C PHE A 102 -24.27 16.85 -9.57
N ARG A 103 -24.84 17.45 -8.51
CA ARG A 103 -25.75 16.77 -7.57
C ARG A 103 -26.97 16.21 -8.29
N ARG A 104 -27.61 17.00 -9.15
CA ARG A 104 -28.78 16.57 -9.96
C ARG A 104 -28.44 15.42 -10.89
N ILE A 105 -27.26 15.47 -11.51
CA ILE A 105 -26.79 14.38 -12.36
C ILE A 105 -26.53 13.13 -11.53
N GLN A 106 -25.80 13.22 -10.42
CA GLN A 106 -25.54 12.06 -9.55
C GLN A 106 -26.84 11.45 -9.00
N GLU A 107 -27.81 12.27 -8.59
CA GLU A 107 -29.15 11.84 -8.17
C GLU A 107 -29.86 11.04 -9.28
N ALA A 108 -29.90 11.56 -10.51
CA ALA A 108 -30.47 10.85 -11.65
C ALA A 108 -29.77 9.51 -11.90
N TRP A 109 -28.44 9.49 -11.96
CA TRP A 109 -27.67 8.28 -12.23
C TRP A 109 -27.74 7.25 -11.08
N GLY A 110 -27.95 7.69 -9.83
CA GLY A 110 -28.22 6.83 -8.68
C GLY A 110 -29.51 6.03 -8.82
N VAL A 111 -30.58 6.66 -9.31
CA VAL A 111 -31.86 5.97 -9.62
C VAL A 111 -31.66 4.88 -10.69
N ARG A 112 -30.76 5.12 -11.66
CA ARG A 112 -30.47 4.18 -12.73
C ARG A 112 -29.62 2.99 -12.28
N THR A 113 -28.68 3.18 -11.36
CA THR A 113 -27.68 2.17 -10.96
C THR A 113 -28.10 1.27 -9.79
N ALA A 114 -29.13 1.64 -9.01
CA ALA A 114 -29.69 0.79 -7.95
C ALA A 114 -30.38 -0.49 -8.51
N ALA A 115 -29.60 -1.49 -8.94
CA ALA A 115 -30.05 -2.88 -9.09
C ALA A 115 -30.55 -3.33 -7.70
N TRP A 116 -31.75 -3.87 -7.48
CA TRP A 116 -32.22 -5.22 -7.80
C TRP A 116 -33.77 -5.19 -7.86
N ALA A 117 -34.35 -5.35 -9.05
CA ALA A 117 -35.68 -5.94 -9.28
C ALA A 117 -36.03 -5.76 -10.76
N LYS A 118 -36.17 -6.88 -11.46
CA LYS A 118 -36.60 -6.98 -12.87
C LYS A 118 -37.99 -6.39 -13.15
N ASP A 119 -38.75 -6.04 -12.11
CA ASP A 119 -40.15 -5.63 -12.18
C ASP A 119 -40.40 -4.12 -11.92
N VAL A 120 -39.35 -3.28 -11.81
CA VAL A 120 -39.46 -1.81 -11.56
C VAL A 120 -38.84 -0.95 -12.68
N GLY A 121 -38.57 -1.55 -13.85
CA GLY A 121 -37.76 -0.93 -14.92
C GLY A 121 -38.36 0.34 -15.52
N GLU A 122 -39.64 0.34 -15.89
CA GLU A 122 -40.25 1.46 -16.63
C GLU A 122 -40.49 2.71 -15.77
N GLU A 123 -40.89 2.54 -14.51
CA GLU A 123 -41.09 3.67 -13.59
C GLU A 123 -39.77 4.34 -13.22
N ARG A 124 -38.72 3.54 -12.96
CA ARG A 124 -37.37 4.06 -12.72
C ARG A 124 -36.78 4.73 -13.96
N PHE A 125 -37.04 4.19 -15.14
CA PHE A 125 -36.62 4.82 -16.39
C PHE A 125 -37.31 6.18 -16.60
N ARG A 126 -38.61 6.27 -16.33
CA ARG A 126 -39.35 7.55 -16.33
C ARG A 126 -38.80 8.53 -15.29
N ALA A 127 -38.55 8.08 -14.06
CA ALA A 127 -37.98 8.90 -12.99
C ALA A 127 -36.57 9.41 -13.36
N PHE A 128 -35.73 8.55 -13.94
CA PHE A 128 -34.40 8.91 -14.43
C PHE A 128 -34.48 10.04 -15.47
N HIS A 129 -35.33 9.90 -16.49
CA HIS A 129 -35.49 10.94 -17.51
C HIS A 129 -36.12 12.23 -16.97
N ALA A 130 -37.05 12.13 -16.00
CA ALA A 130 -37.61 13.31 -15.33
C ALA A 130 -36.52 14.10 -14.59
N LEU A 131 -35.68 13.41 -13.80
CA LEU A 131 -34.57 14.05 -13.09
C LEU A 131 -33.54 14.67 -14.04
N LEU A 132 -33.26 14.03 -15.19
CA LEU A 132 -32.39 14.63 -16.21
C LEU A 132 -32.99 15.90 -16.82
N ASN A 133 -34.30 15.91 -17.12
CA ASN A 133 -34.98 17.10 -17.61
C ASN A 133 -34.92 18.25 -16.59
N ASP A 134 -35.09 17.94 -15.30
CA ASP A 134 -34.98 18.93 -14.21
C ASP A 134 -33.54 19.42 -14.01
N ALA A 135 -32.54 18.60 -14.35
CA ALA A 135 -31.13 18.98 -14.27
C ALA A 135 -30.72 19.97 -15.38
N LEU A 136 -31.35 19.90 -16.56
CA LEU A 136 -30.91 20.67 -17.74
C LEU A 136 -30.86 22.19 -17.51
N PRO A 137 -31.89 22.87 -16.95
CA PRO A 137 -31.82 24.31 -16.69
C PRO A 137 -30.70 24.70 -15.72
N VAL A 138 -30.41 23.83 -14.74
CA VAL A 138 -29.32 24.06 -13.76
C VAL A 138 -27.96 23.93 -14.44
N ILE A 139 -27.78 22.94 -15.32
CA ILE A 139 -26.57 22.76 -16.11
C ILE A 139 -26.34 23.97 -17.02
N GLU A 140 -27.39 24.45 -17.70
CA GLU A 140 -27.33 25.64 -18.54
C GLU A 140 -26.92 26.88 -17.74
N ALA A 141 -27.50 27.07 -16.53
CA ALA A 141 -27.13 28.14 -15.63
C ALA A 141 -25.67 28.04 -15.16
N ALA A 142 -25.20 26.85 -14.80
CA ALA A 142 -23.82 26.62 -14.37
C ALA A 142 -22.81 26.92 -15.48
N VAL A 143 -23.10 26.50 -16.71
CA VAL A 143 -22.27 26.82 -17.90
C VAL A 143 -22.27 28.32 -18.19
N ALA A 144 -23.42 28.99 -18.06
CA ALA A 144 -23.55 30.42 -18.32
C ALA A 144 -22.85 31.29 -17.26
N ALA A 145 -22.87 30.87 -15.99
CA ALA A 145 -22.30 31.62 -14.87
C ALA A 145 -20.76 31.69 -14.90
N SER A 146 -20.09 30.73 -15.55
CA SER A 146 -18.64 30.75 -15.73
C SER A 146 -18.25 30.21 -17.11
N PRO A 147 -18.37 31.02 -18.19
CA PRO A 147 -18.19 30.54 -19.56
C PRO A 147 -16.80 30.01 -19.89
N GLY A 148 -15.76 30.31 -19.10
CA GLY A 148 -14.41 29.78 -19.27
C GLY A 148 -14.14 28.45 -18.54
N ASP A 149 -15.06 28.03 -17.68
CA ASP A 149 -14.90 26.84 -16.84
C ASP A 149 -15.32 25.56 -17.59
N PRO A 150 -14.42 24.56 -17.75
CA PRO A 150 -14.74 23.30 -18.39
C PRO A 150 -15.57 22.36 -17.50
N VAL A 151 -15.62 22.56 -16.17
CA VAL A 151 -16.18 21.59 -15.22
C VAL A 151 -17.70 21.42 -15.39
N PRO A 152 -18.53 22.48 -15.52
CA PRO A 152 -19.97 22.32 -15.76
C PRO A 152 -20.29 21.55 -17.06
N TRP A 153 -19.40 21.59 -18.06
CA TRP A 153 -19.59 20.81 -19.28
C TRP A 153 -19.49 19.30 -19.06
N SER A 154 -18.78 18.83 -18.02
CA SER A 154 -18.80 17.41 -17.66
C SER A 154 -20.19 16.95 -17.22
N ALA A 155 -20.93 17.78 -16.48
CA ALA A 155 -22.33 17.49 -16.16
C ALA A 155 -23.22 17.49 -17.42
N ALA A 156 -22.99 18.42 -18.36
CA ALA A 156 -23.70 18.46 -19.64
C ALA A 156 -23.42 17.21 -20.50
N LEU A 157 -22.18 16.71 -20.53
CA LEU A 157 -21.81 15.49 -21.23
C LEU A 157 -22.45 14.25 -20.59
N ALA A 158 -22.42 14.14 -19.26
CA ALA A 158 -23.09 13.09 -18.52
C ALA A 158 -24.62 13.12 -18.75
N HIS A 159 -25.22 14.31 -18.79
CA HIS A 159 -26.62 14.50 -19.17
C HIS A 159 -26.88 13.98 -20.58
N CYS A 160 -26.05 14.34 -21.57
CA CYS A 160 -26.23 13.90 -22.95
C CYS A 160 -26.19 12.38 -23.10
N ILE A 161 -25.31 11.68 -22.36
CA ILE A 161 -25.27 10.21 -22.33
C ILE A 161 -26.59 9.66 -21.77
N GLY A 162 -27.04 10.17 -20.62
CA GLY A 162 -28.24 9.67 -19.95
C GLY A 162 -29.54 9.97 -20.70
N ALA A 163 -29.66 11.18 -21.23
CA ALA A 163 -30.82 11.66 -21.98
C ALA A 163 -30.87 11.11 -23.41
N GLN A 164 -29.88 10.31 -23.81
CA GLN A 164 -29.75 9.76 -25.16
C GLN A 164 -29.72 10.84 -26.24
N ALA A 165 -28.97 11.92 -26.00
CA ALA A 165 -28.90 13.06 -26.90
C ALA A 165 -28.33 12.65 -28.27
N PRO A 166 -28.83 13.26 -29.38
CA PRO A 166 -28.25 13.06 -30.70
C PRO A 166 -26.75 13.38 -30.74
N ARG A 167 -26.02 12.70 -31.62
CA ARG A 167 -24.56 12.82 -31.78
C ARG A 167 -24.12 14.27 -31.95
N GLU A 168 -24.85 15.05 -32.74
CA GLU A 168 -24.54 16.44 -33.03
C GLU A 168 -24.64 17.33 -31.79
N VAL A 169 -25.55 17.01 -30.85
CA VAL A 169 -25.69 17.72 -29.58
C VAL A 169 -24.50 17.40 -28.68
N PHE A 170 -24.18 16.10 -28.54
CA PHE A 170 -23.04 15.65 -27.75
C PHE A 170 -21.72 16.26 -28.25
N ASP A 171 -21.47 16.20 -29.56
CA ASP A 171 -20.25 16.74 -30.16
C ASP A 171 -20.13 18.26 -29.97
N ARG A 172 -21.25 19.02 -29.97
CA ARG A 172 -21.23 20.44 -29.63
C ARG A 172 -20.82 20.68 -28.18
N CYS A 173 -21.40 19.95 -27.22
CA CYS A 173 -21.03 20.04 -25.81
C CYS A 173 -19.56 19.64 -25.59
N LEU A 174 -19.10 18.58 -26.25
CA LEU A 174 -17.72 18.12 -26.17
C LEU A 174 -16.75 19.17 -26.71
N ASN A 175 -17.05 19.76 -27.87
CA ASN A 175 -16.22 20.82 -28.45
C ASN A 175 -16.13 22.04 -27.54
N GLN A 176 -17.21 22.41 -26.86
CA GLN A 176 -17.19 23.49 -25.87
C GLN A 176 -16.28 23.14 -24.67
N ALA A 177 -16.37 21.92 -24.13
CA ALA A 177 -15.50 21.51 -23.03
C ALA A 177 -14.01 21.50 -23.44
N VAL A 178 -13.72 20.87 -24.60
CA VAL A 178 -12.36 20.72 -25.12
C VAL A 178 -11.74 22.07 -25.51
N SER A 179 -12.51 23.01 -26.05
CA SER A 179 -11.98 24.35 -26.40
C SER A 179 -11.52 25.16 -25.18
N ARG A 180 -12.05 24.85 -23.99
CA ARG A 180 -11.70 25.52 -22.72
C ARG A 180 -10.52 24.85 -22.03
N ALA A 181 -10.54 23.53 -21.96
CA ALA A 181 -9.48 22.74 -21.36
C ALA A 181 -9.21 21.46 -22.16
N PRO A 182 -8.34 21.50 -23.17
CA PRO A 182 -8.05 20.37 -24.06
C PRO A 182 -7.46 19.14 -23.37
N HIS A 183 -7.03 19.29 -22.10
CA HIS A 183 -6.41 18.22 -21.31
C HIS A 183 -7.21 17.84 -20.07
N HIS A 184 -8.47 18.29 -19.96
CA HIS A 184 -9.34 17.97 -18.84
C HIS A 184 -9.81 16.51 -18.91
N LEU A 185 -9.22 15.65 -18.09
CA LEU A 185 -9.45 14.20 -18.11
C LEU A 185 -10.94 13.81 -18.03
N PRO A 186 -11.76 14.34 -17.10
CA PRO A 186 -13.18 13.98 -17.00
C PRO A 186 -14.00 14.23 -18.26
N THR A 187 -13.67 15.27 -19.05
CA THR A 187 -14.28 15.53 -20.36
C THR A 187 -14.03 14.36 -21.32
N HIS A 188 -12.79 13.88 -21.38
CA HIS A 188 -12.44 12.79 -22.27
C HIS A 188 -12.98 11.43 -21.78
N LEU A 189 -13.09 11.22 -20.47
CA LEU A 189 -13.75 10.03 -19.90
C LEU A 189 -15.22 9.95 -20.33
N ASN A 190 -15.96 11.06 -20.27
CA ASN A 190 -17.35 11.12 -20.77
C ASN A 190 -17.43 10.82 -22.27
N ALA A 191 -16.50 11.32 -23.08
CA ALA A 191 -16.45 11.02 -24.50
C ALA A 191 -16.16 9.55 -24.79
N VAL A 192 -15.23 8.92 -24.06
CA VAL A 192 -15.00 7.48 -24.12
C VAL A 192 -16.28 6.71 -23.78
N GLN A 193 -16.96 7.08 -22.69
CA GLN A 193 -18.22 6.44 -22.26
C GLN A 193 -19.32 6.53 -23.31
N TYR A 194 -19.56 7.73 -23.87
CA TYR A 194 -20.57 7.96 -24.91
C TYR A 194 -20.35 7.07 -26.14
N LEU A 195 -19.08 6.92 -26.54
CA LEU A 195 -18.69 6.16 -27.73
C LEU A 195 -18.60 4.65 -27.51
N THR A 196 -18.82 4.14 -26.29
CA THR A 196 -18.87 2.69 -26.06
C THR A 196 -20.02 2.03 -26.84
N ALA A 197 -19.86 0.74 -27.16
CA ALA A 197 -20.87 -0.03 -27.89
C ALA A 197 -22.22 -0.20 -27.16
N LYS A 198 -22.23 -0.10 -25.83
CA LYS A 198 -23.44 -0.17 -25.00
C LYS A 198 -24.22 1.16 -24.95
N TRP A 199 -23.62 2.24 -25.48
CA TRP A 199 -24.23 3.57 -25.55
C TRP A 199 -24.44 3.96 -27.02
N HIS A 200 -23.75 4.98 -27.51
CA HIS A 200 -24.06 5.61 -28.80
C HIS A 200 -23.02 5.34 -29.90
N GLY A 201 -21.99 4.54 -29.62
CA GLY A 201 -20.91 4.27 -30.56
C GLY A 201 -20.60 2.80 -30.75
N SER A 202 -19.32 2.53 -30.98
CA SER A 202 -18.76 1.20 -31.24
C SER A 202 -17.38 1.10 -30.57
N HIS A 203 -16.89 -0.12 -30.35
CA HIS A 203 -15.51 -0.27 -29.83
C HIS A 203 -14.49 0.41 -30.75
N GLU A 204 -14.69 0.36 -32.07
CA GLU A 204 -13.83 1.03 -33.05
C GLU A 204 -13.80 2.55 -32.83
N GLU A 205 -14.96 3.21 -32.73
CA GLU A 205 -15.04 4.65 -32.48
C GLU A 205 -14.45 5.03 -31.11
N MET A 206 -14.72 4.24 -30.08
CA MET A 206 -14.20 4.46 -28.73
C MET A 206 -12.65 4.42 -28.71
N PHE A 207 -12.05 3.38 -29.28
CA PHE A 207 -10.59 3.26 -29.35
C PHE A 207 -9.97 4.31 -30.27
N ALA A 208 -10.60 4.62 -31.42
CA ALA A 208 -10.12 5.67 -32.32
C ALA A 208 -10.12 7.05 -31.64
N TYR A 209 -11.14 7.35 -30.85
CA TYR A 209 -11.19 8.58 -30.05
C TYR A 209 -10.07 8.61 -29.00
N ALA A 210 -9.95 7.55 -28.19
CA ALA A 210 -8.95 7.47 -27.13
C ALA A 210 -7.53 7.58 -27.69
N ALA A 211 -7.24 6.91 -28.81
CA ALA A 211 -5.94 6.95 -29.47
C ALA A 211 -5.60 8.33 -30.04
N ARG A 212 -6.58 9.00 -30.68
CA ARG A 212 -6.40 10.37 -31.18
C ARG A 212 -6.08 11.36 -30.05
N VAL A 213 -6.79 11.25 -28.92
CA VAL A 213 -6.57 12.09 -27.75
C VAL A 213 -5.20 11.79 -27.12
N ALA A 214 -4.83 10.52 -26.96
CA ALA A 214 -3.54 10.12 -26.41
C ALA A 214 -2.37 10.60 -27.28
N ALA A 215 -2.49 10.52 -28.61
CA ALA A 215 -1.48 10.98 -29.55
C ALA A 215 -1.24 12.49 -29.46
N GLY A 216 -2.29 13.29 -29.24
CA GLY A 216 -2.23 14.75 -29.15
C GLY A 216 -1.95 15.31 -27.74
N ALA A 217 -1.94 14.46 -26.71
CA ALA A 217 -1.74 14.90 -25.33
C ALA A 217 -0.27 15.26 -25.06
N PRO A 218 0.01 16.30 -24.25
CA PRO A 218 1.36 16.69 -23.89
C PRO A 218 2.03 15.63 -23.00
N GLU A 219 3.36 15.65 -22.97
CA GLU A 219 4.11 14.94 -21.94
C GLU A 219 3.66 15.43 -20.57
N GLY A 220 3.41 14.52 -19.63
CA GLY A 220 2.78 14.91 -18.37
C GLY A 220 1.33 14.46 -18.24
N SER A 221 0.57 14.43 -19.34
CA SER A 221 -0.88 14.32 -19.26
C SER A 221 -1.36 12.87 -19.04
N PRO A 222 -2.36 12.62 -18.16
CA PRO A 222 -3.01 11.32 -18.03
C PRO A 222 -3.68 10.86 -19.33
N LEU A 223 -3.99 11.79 -20.22
CA LEU A 223 -4.60 11.48 -21.52
C LEU A 223 -3.68 10.65 -22.41
N ARG A 224 -2.35 10.68 -22.21
CA ARG A 224 -1.40 9.77 -22.87
C ARG A 224 -1.74 8.29 -22.64
N ALA A 225 -2.41 7.98 -21.53
CA ALA A 225 -2.80 6.64 -21.14
C ALA A 225 -4.31 6.39 -21.29
N LEU A 226 -5.09 7.28 -21.92
CA LEU A 226 -6.55 7.20 -21.96
C LEU A 226 -7.08 5.88 -22.54
N GLU A 227 -6.36 5.28 -23.49
CA GLU A 227 -6.74 3.99 -24.09
C GLU A 227 -6.89 2.85 -23.06
N ILE A 228 -6.24 2.94 -21.89
CA ILE A 228 -6.41 1.92 -20.83
C ILE A 228 -7.84 1.90 -20.29
N VAL A 229 -8.50 3.06 -20.23
CA VAL A 229 -9.89 3.18 -19.79
C VAL A 229 -10.81 2.53 -20.83
N ALA A 230 -10.58 2.81 -22.11
CA ALA A 230 -11.30 2.15 -23.21
C ALA A 230 -11.13 0.62 -23.17
N LEU A 231 -9.95 0.13 -22.78
CA LEU A 231 -9.68 -1.31 -22.64
C LEU A 231 -10.50 -1.96 -21.52
N THR A 232 -10.75 -1.27 -20.42
CA THR A 232 -11.56 -1.80 -19.31
C THR A 232 -13.06 -1.72 -19.54
N GLU A 233 -13.53 -0.86 -20.45
CA GLU A 233 -14.94 -0.77 -20.83
C GLU A 233 -15.42 -1.99 -21.65
N VAL A 234 -14.50 -2.75 -22.24
CA VAL A 234 -14.83 -3.96 -23.01
C VAL A 234 -15.11 -5.12 -22.07
N THR A 235 -16.33 -5.66 -22.12
CA THR A 235 -16.68 -6.81 -21.28
C THR A 235 -16.02 -8.11 -21.79
N PRO A 236 -15.84 -9.14 -20.94
CA PRO A 236 -15.31 -10.43 -21.37
C PRO A 236 -16.10 -11.07 -22.53
N ARG A 237 -17.40 -10.80 -22.62
CA ARG A 237 -18.27 -11.28 -23.70
C ARG A 237 -17.98 -10.60 -25.04
N GLU A 238 -17.43 -9.40 -25.00
CA GLU A 238 -17.13 -8.55 -26.15
C GLU A 238 -15.65 -8.60 -26.55
N ALA A 239 -14.81 -9.35 -25.82
CA ALA A 239 -13.36 -9.43 -26.02
C ALA A 239 -12.93 -9.74 -27.48
N LYS A 240 -13.74 -10.48 -28.24
CA LYS A 240 -13.49 -10.78 -29.67
C LYS A 240 -13.62 -9.56 -30.59
N LYS A 241 -14.30 -8.51 -30.14
CA LYS A 241 -14.52 -7.24 -30.86
C LYS A 241 -13.60 -6.12 -30.32
N ALA A 242 -12.71 -6.47 -29.40
CA ALA A 242 -11.71 -5.59 -28.81
C ALA A 242 -10.44 -5.53 -29.67
N PRO A 243 -9.50 -4.63 -29.36
CA PRO A 243 -8.15 -4.65 -29.90
C PRO A 243 -7.52 -6.03 -29.83
N GLY A 244 -6.81 -6.43 -30.89
CA GLY A 244 -6.01 -7.65 -30.89
C GLY A 244 -4.95 -7.64 -29.78
N ALA A 245 -4.42 -8.81 -29.42
CA ALA A 245 -3.50 -8.97 -28.29
C ALA A 245 -2.31 -7.99 -28.32
N GLY A 246 -1.67 -7.82 -29.49
CA GLY A 246 -0.54 -6.90 -29.63
C GLY A 246 -0.89 -5.42 -29.39
N GLN A 247 -2.09 -4.98 -29.80
CA GLN A 247 -2.54 -3.61 -29.53
C GLN A 247 -2.85 -3.43 -28.04
N ALA A 248 -3.49 -4.40 -27.40
CA ALA A 248 -3.73 -4.37 -25.95
C ALA A 248 -2.41 -4.31 -25.15
N ASP A 249 -1.38 -5.04 -25.56
CA ASP A 249 -0.06 -4.99 -24.92
C ASP A 249 0.61 -3.62 -25.08
N SER A 250 0.46 -2.96 -26.25
CA SER A 250 0.95 -1.59 -26.47
C SER A 250 0.23 -0.56 -25.58
N ILE A 251 -1.08 -0.71 -25.40
CA ILE A 251 -1.89 0.12 -24.50
C ILE A 251 -1.40 -0.03 -23.05
N ILE A 252 -1.23 -1.28 -22.60
CA ILE A 252 -0.73 -1.60 -21.27
C ILE A 252 0.67 -1.03 -21.06
N ALA A 253 1.58 -1.20 -22.02
CA ALA A 253 2.94 -0.66 -21.94
C ALA A 253 2.95 0.87 -21.83
N THR A 254 2.07 1.55 -22.57
CA THR A 254 1.92 3.02 -22.51
C THR A 254 1.42 3.46 -21.12
N ALA A 255 0.40 2.78 -20.58
CA ALA A 255 -0.13 3.07 -19.25
C ALA A 255 0.89 2.76 -18.12
N GLN A 256 1.69 1.70 -18.27
CA GLN A 256 2.79 1.38 -17.34
C GLN A 256 3.86 2.47 -17.36
N ALA A 257 4.31 2.89 -18.54
CA ALA A 257 5.29 3.97 -18.69
C ALA A 257 4.78 5.27 -18.06
N TYR A 258 3.51 5.62 -18.30
CA TYR A 258 2.87 6.76 -17.63
C TYR A 258 2.87 6.58 -16.10
N SER A 259 2.41 5.43 -15.59
CA SER A 259 2.33 5.18 -14.14
C SER A 259 3.70 5.32 -13.44
N VAL A 260 4.77 4.80 -14.05
CA VAL A 260 6.14 4.86 -13.50
C VAL A 260 6.70 6.28 -13.52
N SER A 261 6.27 7.11 -14.49
CA SER A 261 6.69 8.52 -14.56
C SER A 261 6.06 9.42 -13.49
N ARG A 262 5.14 8.90 -12.66
CA ARG A 262 4.38 9.66 -11.68
C ARG A 262 4.69 9.26 -10.25
N PRO A 263 4.68 10.20 -9.30
CA PRO A 263 4.76 9.84 -7.90
C PRO A 263 3.48 9.11 -7.42
N PRO A 264 3.50 8.41 -6.28
CA PRO A 264 2.33 7.72 -5.73
C PRO A 264 1.13 8.64 -5.46
N GLU A 265 1.38 9.86 -5.01
CA GLU A 265 0.37 10.86 -4.64
C GLU A 265 -0.36 11.50 -5.83
N ASP A 266 0.16 11.36 -7.04
CA ASP A 266 -0.43 11.94 -8.26
C ASP A 266 -1.86 11.44 -8.46
N HIS A 267 -2.83 12.35 -8.28
CA HIS A 267 -4.26 12.07 -8.37
C HIS A 267 -4.68 11.58 -9.76
N ALA A 268 -4.19 12.24 -10.81
CA ALA A 268 -4.50 11.87 -12.19
C ALA A 268 -3.97 10.47 -12.54
N ALA A 269 -2.87 10.05 -11.92
CA ALA A 269 -2.33 8.71 -12.06
C ALA A 269 -3.16 7.61 -11.37
N ARG A 270 -3.92 7.94 -10.31
CA ARG A 270 -4.72 6.94 -9.55
C ARG A 270 -5.70 6.21 -10.43
N LEU A 271 -6.49 6.95 -11.22
CA LEU A 271 -7.47 6.37 -12.14
C LEU A 271 -6.78 5.44 -13.14
N ILE A 272 -5.74 5.93 -13.81
CA ILE A 272 -4.98 5.16 -14.80
C ILE A 272 -4.40 3.88 -14.19
N ARG A 273 -3.84 3.95 -12.98
CA ARG A 273 -3.30 2.78 -12.27
C ARG A 273 -4.37 1.76 -11.91
N ASN A 274 -5.56 2.19 -11.47
CA ASN A 274 -6.68 1.30 -11.16
C ASN A 274 -7.20 0.58 -12.42
N HIS A 275 -7.32 1.28 -13.56
CA HIS A 275 -7.64 0.64 -14.84
C HIS A 275 -6.53 -0.29 -15.34
N LEU A 276 -5.27 0.07 -15.10
CA LEU A 276 -4.11 -0.75 -15.45
C LEU A 276 -4.07 -2.07 -14.69
N VAL A 277 -4.27 -2.07 -13.36
CA VAL A 277 -4.34 -3.34 -12.59
C VAL A 277 -5.49 -4.21 -13.07
N TRP A 278 -6.66 -3.63 -13.39
CA TRP A 278 -7.78 -4.38 -13.95
C TRP A 278 -7.37 -5.09 -15.26
N ALA A 279 -6.76 -4.35 -16.20
CA ALA A 279 -6.34 -4.90 -17.48
C ALA A 279 -5.25 -5.98 -17.36
N LEU A 280 -4.31 -5.82 -16.43
CA LEU A 280 -3.23 -6.78 -16.14
C LEU A 280 -3.78 -8.06 -15.49
N ASN A 281 -4.67 -7.93 -14.52
CA ASN A 281 -5.29 -9.06 -13.84
C ASN A 281 -6.16 -9.89 -14.79
N GLY A 282 -6.95 -9.24 -15.65
CA GLY A 282 -7.73 -9.93 -16.68
C GLY A 282 -6.90 -10.73 -17.70
N ARG A 283 -5.58 -10.50 -17.75
CA ARG A 283 -4.60 -11.17 -18.62
C ARG A 283 -3.61 -12.04 -17.84
N GLU A 284 -3.86 -12.28 -16.56
CA GLU A 284 -3.02 -13.08 -15.68
C GLU A 284 -1.57 -12.57 -15.53
N ARG A 285 -1.32 -11.27 -15.79
CA ARG A 285 -0.01 -10.62 -15.64
C ARG A 285 0.22 -10.21 -14.17
N TRP A 286 0.17 -11.19 -13.27
CA TRP A 286 0.08 -10.99 -11.82
C TRP A 286 1.25 -10.21 -11.20
N ALA A 287 2.48 -10.48 -11.63
CA ALA A 287 3.66 -9.81 -11.09
C ALA A 287 3.62 -8.30 -11.38
N GLU A 288 3.33 -7.94 -12.63
CA GLU A 288 3.21 -6.56 -13.07
C GLU A 288 2.02 -5.86 -12.40
N SER A 289 0.89 -6.57 -12.22
CA SER A 289 -0.27 -6.08 -11.48
C SER A 289 0.10 -5.70 -10.04
N LEU A 290 0.84 -6.56 -9.33
CA LEU A 290 1.27 -6.28 -7.97
C LEU A 290 2.24 -5.09 -7.87
N ASP A 291 3.08 -4.86 -8.87
CA ASP A 291 3.91 -3.65 -8.93
C ASP A 291 3.09 -2.37 -9.11
N VAL A 292 2.01 -2.42 -9.88
CA VAL A 292 1.09 -1.29 -9.99
C VAL A 292 0.29 -1.11 -8.68
N TYR A 293 -0.14 -2.18 -7.99
CA TYR A 293 -0.76 -2.06 -6.66
C TYR A 293 0.16 -1.38 -5.64
N ARG A 294 1.47 -1.64 -5.67
CA ARG A 294 2.45 -0.91 -4.84
C ARG A 294 2.49 0.58 -5.18
N SER A 295 2.38 0.91 -6.46
CA SER A 295 2.36 2.30 -6.96
C SER A 295 1.05 3.03 -6.66
N ILE A 296 -0.07 2.29 -6.60
CA ILE A 296 -1.38 2.80 -6.15
C ILE A 296 -1.31 3.17 -4.66
N GLY A 297 -0.60 2.36 -3.86
CA GLY A 297 -0.53 2.54 -2.42
C GLY A 297 -1.91 2.41 -1.79
N ARG A 298 -2.37 3.49 -1.15
CA ARG A 298 -3.65 3.53 -0.43
C ARG A 298 -4.84 3.98 -1.25
N TYR A 299 -4.63 4.38 -2.51
CA TYR A 299 -5.61 5.16 -3.27
C TYR A 299 -6.36 4.33 -4.32
N ALA A 300 -7.42 3.65 -3.92
CA ALA A 300 -8.36 3.05 -4.86
C ALA A 300 -9.26 4.13 -5.47
N THR A 301 -9.86 3.85 -6.63
CA THR A 301 -10.87 4.71 -7.28
C THR A 301 -12.18 3.97 -7.44
N GLU A 302 -13.34 4.63 -7.57
CA GLU A 302 -14.61 3.91 -7.77
C GLU A 302 -14.56 2.99 -9.02
N TYR A 303 -14.08 3.54 -10.13
CA TYR A 303 -13.92 2.81 -11.40
C TYR A 303 -12.48 2.31 -11.57
N PRO A 304 -12.28 1.10 -12.14
CA PRO A 304 -13.28 0.25 -12.80
C PRO A 304 -14.06 -0.69 -11.87
N TRP A 305 -13.79 -0.70 -10.56
CA TRP A 305 -14.28 -1.74 -9.65
C TRP A 305 -15.80 -1.78 -9.50
N ARG A 306 -16.46 -0.61 -9.61
CA ARG A 306 -17.92 -0.48 -9.62
C ARG A 306 -18.61 -1.33 -10.68
N HIS A 307 -17.92 -1.74 -11.74
CA HIS A 307 -18.48 -2.65 -12.75
C HIS A 307 -18.81 -4.06 -12.21
N MET A 308 -18.19 -4.49 -11.10
CA MET A 308 -18.42 -5.82 -10.51
C MET A 308 -19.15 -5.80 -9.17
N GLY A 309 -19.15 -4.69 -8.45
CA GLY A 309 -19.74 -4.60 -7.13
C GLY A 309 -19.22 -3.41 -6.33
N GLU A 310 -19.17 -3.55 -5.01
CA GLU A 310 -18.65 -2.51 -4.12
C GLU A 310 -17.15 -2.29 -4.36
N PRO A 311 -16.70 -1.07 -4.72
CA PRO A 311 -15.36 -0.84 -5.24
C PRO A 311 -14.23 -1.33 -4.33
N LEU A 312 -14.32 -1.06 -3.02
CA LEU A 312 -13.28 -1.42 -2.06
C LEU A 312 -13.16 -2.94 -1.88
N GLU A 313 -14.28 -3.65 -1.87
CA GLU A 313 -14.31 -5.11 -1.76
C GLU A 313 -13.69 -5.75 -3.00
N VAL A 314 -14.15 -5.33 -4.19
CA VAL A 314 -13.65 -5.85 -5.45
C VAL A 314 -12.15 -5.55 -5.64
N PHE A 315 -11.69 -4.34 -5.28
CA PHE A 315 -10.26 -3.99 -5.32
C PHE A 315 -9.42 -4.96 -4.49
N ARG A 316 -9.85 -5.25 -3.26
CA ARG A 316 -9.15 -6.16 -2.33
C ARG A 316 -9.18 -7.60 -2.85
N ASP A 317 -10.34 -8.08 -3.28
CA ASP A 317 -10.52 -9.44 -3.80
C ASP A 317 -9.65 -9.70 -5.03
N ILE A 318 -9.63 -8.77 -5.98
CA ILE A 318 -8.81 -8.90 -7.20
C ILE A 318 -7.32 -8.84 -6.86
N ARG A 319 -6.91 -8.01 -5.89
CA ARG A 319 -5.52 -7.96 -5.41
C ARG A 319 -5.11 -9.28 -4.75
N ASP A 320 -5.96 -9.87 -3.92
CA ASP A 320 -5.70 -11.18 -3.31
C ASP A 320 -5.72 -12.32 -4.33
N GLY A 321 -6.60 -12.24 -5.33
CA GLY A 321 -6.58 -13.11 -6.50
C GLY A 321 -5.24 -13.04 -7.25
N ALA A 322 -4.70 -11.84 -7.47
CA ALA A 322 -3.40 -11.64 -8.11
C ALA A 322 -2.26 -12.24 -7.27
N ARG A 323 -2.28 -12.04 -5.95
CA ARG A 323 -1.32 -12.65 -5.02
C ARG A 323 -1.36 -14.17 -5.07
N ALA A 324 -2.56 -14.76 -4.98
CA ALA A 324 -2.74 -16.20 -5.06
C ALA A 324 -2.32 -16.76 -6.43
N GLY A 325 -2.66 -16.06 -7.51
CA GLY A 325 -2.28 -16.39 -8.88
C GLY A 325 -0.77 -16.42 -9.08
N LEU A 326 -0.06 -15.37 -8.61
CA LEU A 326 1.40 -15.32 -8.63
C LEU A 326 2.01 -16.43 -7.77
N ALA A 327 1.55 -16.60 -6.54
CA ALA A 327 2.07 -17.63 -5.63
C ALA A 327 1.92 -19.04 -6.21
N ALA A 328 0.82 -19.32 -6.92
CA ALA A 328 0.54 -20.58 -7.57
C ALA A 328 1.32 -20.79 -8.89
N SER A 329 1.73 -19.71 -9.57
CA SER A 329 2.48 -19.78 -10.84
C SER A 329 3.97 -20.06 -10.63
N VAL A 330 4.52 -19.70 -9.47
CA VAL A 330 5.94 -19.95 -9.12
C VAL A 330 6.30 -21.43 -9.29
N PRO A 331 7.41 -21.77 -9.98
CA PRO A 331 7.89 -23.16 -10.10
C PRO A 331 8.23 -23.78 -8.73
N ARG A 332 8.24 -25.11 -8.59
CA ARG A 332 8.49 -25.80 -7.30
C ARG A 332 9.78 -25.37 -6.57
N ASN A 333 10.81 -25.03 -7.34
CA ASN A 333 12.11 -24.54 -6.85
C ASN A 333 12.35 -23.07 -7.21
N GLY A 334 11.32 -22.39 -7.72
CA GLY A 334 11.36 -20.97 -8.03
C GLY A 334 11.12 -20.11 -6.79
N THR A 335 11.32 -18.82 -6.97
CA THR A 335 11.10 -17.76 -5.98
C THR A 335 10.17 -16.73 -6.58
N VAL A 336 9.40 -16.04 -5.73
CA VAL A 336 8.57 -14.93 -6.19
C VAL A 336 9.49 -13.84 -6.77
N PRO A 337 9.22 -13.30 -7.97
CA PRO A 337 9.98 -12.19 -8.51
C PRO A 337 10.03 -11.02 -7.51
N ALA A 338 11.19 -10.39 -7.39
CA ALA A 338 11.30 -9.17 -6.60
C ALA A 338 10.43 -8.06 -7.22
N PRO A 339 9.86 -7.16 -6.39
CA PRO A 339 9.14 -5.99 -6.89
C PRO A 339 10.00 -5.18 -7.87
N ALA A 340 9.44 -4.81 -9.03
CA ALA A 340 10.14 -3.94 -9.98
C ALA A 340 10.10 -2.46 -9.56
N VAL A 341 9.19 -2.11 -8.65
CA VAL A 341 9.02 -0.76 -8.10
C VAL A 341 9.71 -0.67 -6.73
N PRO A 342 10.40 0.45 -6.42
CA PRO A 342 10.97 0.66 -5.09
C PRO A 342 9.92 0.48 -3.99
N LEU A 343 10.25 -0.32 -2.98
CA LEU A 343 9.37 -0.51 -1.83
C LEU A 343 9.29 0.77 -1.00
N PRO A 344 8.09 1.18 -0.53
CA PRO A 344 7.98 2.28 0.41
C PRO A 344 8.78 1.96 1.68
N ALA A 345 9.33 3.00 2.33
CA ALA A 345 10.17 2.83 3.52
C ALA A 345 9.45 2.02 4.61
N SER A 346 8.14 2.22 4.76
CA SER A 346 7.26 1.47 5.68
C SER A 346 7.05 -0.01 5.35
N ALA A 347 7.37 -0.43 4.12
CA ALA A 347 7.31 -1.83 3.70
C ALA A 347 8.67 -2.53 3.72
N ARG A 348 9.76 -1.80 3.95
CA ARG A 348 10.97 -2.43 4.49
C ARG A 348 10.57 -2.88 5.89
N ALA A 349 10.75 -4.16 6.19
CA ALA A 349 10.60 -4.59 7.57
C ALA A 349 11.53 -3.69 8.39
N GLU A 350 10.98 -2.77 9.19
CA GLU A 350 11.75 -2.09 10.23
C GLU A 350 12.41 -3.23 10.98
N ALA A 351 13.72 -3.38 10.81
CA ALA A 351 14.47 -4.31 11.62
C ALA A 351 14.20 -3.83 13.04
N ALA A 352 13.43 -4.59 13.82
CA ALA A 352 13.25 -4.27 15.22
C ALA A 352 14.65 -4.02 15.77
N HIS A 353 14.92 -2.82 16.31
CA HIS A 353 16.27 -2.49 16.77
C HIS A 353 16.61 -3.42 17.93
N GLU A 354 17.27 -4.52 17.58
CA GLU A 354 17.49 -5.69 18.43
C GLU A 354 18.97 -6.03 18.39
N ILE A 355 19.54 -6.25 19.57
CA ILE A 355 20.90 -6.75 19.73
C ILE A 355 20.86 -7.92 20.70
N ALA A 356 21.37 -9.05 20.24
CA ALA A 356 21.56 -10.24 21.05
C ALA A 356 23.02 -10.36 21.51
N TYR A 357 23.21 -10.66 22.79
CA TYR A 357 24.47 -11.01 23.41
C TYR A 357 24.54 -12.53 23.51
N VAL A 358 25.30 -13.14 22.60
CA VAL A 358 25.49 -14.59 22.53
C VAL A 358 26.85 -14.94 23.13
N PRO A 359 26.95 -15.91 24.07
CA PRO A 359 28.22 -16.26 24.67
C PRO A 359 29.13 -17.01 23.67
N GLY A 360 30.42 -16.69 23.69
CA GLY A 360 31.42 -17.33 22.84
C GLY A 360 31.81 -16.51 21.60
N PRO A 361 32.81 -16.99 20.83
CA PRO A 361 33.33 -16.29 19.66
C PRO A 361 32.38 -16.38 18.45
N PRO A 362 32.42 -15.41 17.51
CA PRO A 362 31.50 -15.36 16.36
C PRO A 362 31.48 -16.65 15.52
N GLN A 363 32.60 -17.36 15.44
CA GLN A 363 32.72 -18.62 14.70
C GLN A 363 31.82 -19.72 15.29
N ARG A 364 31.82 -19.86 16.63
CA ARG A 364 30.96 -20.83 17.32
C ARG A 364 29.49 -20.44 17.16
N VAL A 365 29.17 -19.16 17.29
CA VAL A 365 27.80 -18.66 17.12
C VAL A 365 27.29 -18.92 15.70
N SER A 366 28.13 -18.67 14.69
CA SER A 366 27.81 -18.97 13.28
C SER A 366 27.54 -20.46 13.04
N GLN A 367 28.22 -21.37 13.74
CA GLN A 367 28.01 -22.81 13.63
C GLN A 367 26.64 -23.25 14.12
N GLU A 368 26.22 -22.77 15.29
CA GLU A 368 24.90 -23.04 15.86
C GLU A 368 23.78 -22.48 14.95
N LEU A 369 24.06 -21.41 14.21
CA LEU A 369 23.13 -20.79 13.27
C LEU A 369 23.02 -21.49 11.91
N LEU A 370 23.95 -22.42 11.56
CA LEU A 370 24.03 -23.06 10.23
C LEU A 370 22.70 -23.63 9.73
N LEU A 371 21.86 -24.09 10.66
CA LEU A 371 20.58 -24.73 10.37
C LEU A 371 19.36 -23.84 10.66
N CYS A 372 19.55 -22.67 11.27
CA CYS A 372 18.48 -21.77 11.69
C CYS A 372 17.78 -21.11 10.49
N GLY A 373 18.52 -20.85 9.40
CA GLY A 373 17.97 -20.28 8.17
C GLY A 373 17.64 -18.79 8.25
N ALA A 374 18.19 -18.09 9.25
CA ALA A 374 18.16 -16.64 9.40
C ALA A 374 19.47 -16.01 8.94
N THR A 375 19.41 -14.82 8.34
CA THR A 375 20.61 -14.03 7.99
C THR A 375 20.88 -13.03 9.11
N VAL A 376 22.04 -13.15 9.74
CA VAL A 376 22.42 -12.30 10.88
C VAL A 376 23.85 -11.80 10.73
N ARG A 377 24.14 -10.66 11.34
CA ARG A 377 25.50 -10.11 11.44
C ARG A 377 26.01 -10.30 12.85
N LEU A 378 27.25 -10.77 12.96
CA LEU A 378 27.91 -11.16 14.20
C LEU A 378 29.13 -10.27 14.39
N ALA A 379 29.28 -9.61 15.54
CA ALA A 379 30.43 -8.79 15.89
C ALA A 379 31.07 -9.24 17.22
N PRO A 380 32.40 -9.42 17.29
CA PRO A 380 33.06 -9.81 18.52
C PRO A 380 33.02 -8.70 19.57
N ALA A 381 32.69 -9.07 20.82
CA ALA A 381 32.60 -8.15 21.96
C ALA A 381 33.10 -8.81 23.26
N GLY A 382 34.40 -9.05 23.34
CA GLY A 382 35.04 -9.74 24.46
C GLY A 382 34.66 -11.22 24.50
N ARG A 383 34.08 -11.70 25.61
CA ARG A 383 33.56 -13.08 25.72
C ARG A 383 32.20 -13.28 25.03
N TRP A 384 31.61 -12.19 24.55
CA TRP A 384 30.32 -12.18 23.88
C TRP A 384 30.50 -11.95 22.38
N THR A 385 29.53 -12.41 21.61
CA THR A 385 29.28 -12.00 20.25
C THR A 385 27.98 -11.21 20.24
N LEU A 386 28.04 -9.98 19.74
CA LEU A 386 26.83 -9.22 19.42
C LEU A 386 26.25 -9.75 18.12
N MET A 387 24.95 -9.96 18.09
CA MET A 387 24.22 -10.44 16.93
C MET A 387 23.08 -9.46 16.62
N GLU A 388 22.95 -9.10 15.36
CA GLU A 388 21.82 -8.32 14.81
C GLU A 388 21.24 -9.03 13.58
N SER A 389 20.00 -8.70 13.22
CA SER A 389 19.42 -9.13 11.94
C SER A 389 20.12 -8.41 10.79
N ALA A 390 20.41 -9.11 9.69
CA ALA A 390 21.12 -8.53 8.54
C ALA A 390 20.26 -8.54 7.26
N PRO A 391 19.11 -7.83 7.22
CA PRO A 391 18.20 -7.87 6.08
C PRO A 391 18.81 -7.26 4.80
N SER A 392 19.78 -6.34 4.90
CA SER A 392 20.44 -5.76 3.72
C SER A 392 21.29 -6.78 2.95
N GLU A 393 21.71 -7.84 3.63
CA GLU A 393 22.48 -8.95 3.07
C GLU A 393 21.56 -10.07 2.54
N GLU A 394 20.25 -9.97 2.76
CA GLU A 394 19.28 -10.90 2.19
C GLU A 394 18.97 -10.53 0.74
N THR A 395 18.98 -11.54 -0.13
CA THR A 395 18.48 -11.33 -1.50
C THR A 395 16.97 -11.06 -1.44
N PRO A 396 16.48 -9.94 -2.02
CA PRO A 396 15.06 -9.63 -2.03
C PRO A 396 14.21 -10.82 -2.53
N GLY A 397 13.19 -11.20 -1.78
CA GLY A 397 12.29 -12.32 -2.12
C GLY A 397 12.75 -13.73 -1.71
N LYS A 398 13.92 -13.87 -1.06
CA LYS A 398 14.41 -15.13 -0.50
C LYS A 398 14.45 -15.10 1.04
N ARG A 399 13.29 -14.99 1.71
CA ARG A 399 13.22 -15.46 3.11
C ARG A 399 13.52 -16.97 3.10
N GLY A 400 14.47 -17.41 3.93
CA GLY A 400 14.86 -18.82 3.99
C GLY A 400 13.62 -19.68 4.22
N ARG A 401 13.41 -20.74 3.43
CA ARG A 401 12.23 -21.64 3.55
C ARG A 401 12.02 -22.12 4.98
N ARG A 402 13.09 -22.23 5.78
CA ARG A 402 13.05 -22.53 7.21
C ARG A 402 12.62 -21.34 8.07
N ALA A 403 13.15 -20.14 7.87
CA ALA A 403 12.72 -18.95 8.60
C ALA A 403 11.21 -18.69 8.44
N THR A 404 10.65 -18.89 7.25
CA THR A 404 9.20 -18.80 7.01
C THR A 404 8.42 -19.90 7.73
N VAL A 405 8.90 -21.15 7.70
CA VAL A 405 8.24 -22.29 8.35
C VAL A 405 8.30 -22.19 9.89
N LEU A 406 9.42 -21.69 10.41
CA LEU A 406 9.69 -21.57 11.85
C LEU A 406 9.25 -20.22 12.42
N ARG A 407 8.78 -19.28 11.59
CA ARG A 407 8.36 -17.92 11.96
C ARG A 407 9.40 -17.20 12.83
N LEU A 408 10.64 -17.13 12.33
CA LEU A 408 11.76 -16.49 13.03
C LEU A 408 11.68 -14.94 12.93
N ASP A 409 10.65 -14.35 13.53
CA ASP A 409 10.45 -12.91 13.59
C ASP A 409 11.18 -12.32 14.82
N GLY A 410 12.46 -11.97 14.64
CA GLY A 410 13.31 -11.34 15.66
C GLY A 410 14.34 -12.29 16.29
N LEU A 411 15.36 -11.70 16.94
CA LEU A 411 16.53 -12.42 17.44
C LEU A 411 16.21 -13.39 18.58
N ALA A 412 15.14 -13.14 19.34
CA ALA A 412 14.69 -14.08 20.38
C ALA A 412 14.25 -15.41 19.77
N ALA A 413 13.45 -15.40 18.69
CA ALA A 413 13.02 -16.61 18.00
C ALA A 413 14.18 -17.34 17.32
N VAL A 414 15.13 -16.57 16.74
CA VAL A 414 16.39 -17.11 16.21
C VAL A 414 17.17 -17.83 17.32
N ALA A 415 17.33 -17.20 18.48
CA ALA A 415 18.03 -17.78 19.62
C ALA A 415 17.32 -19.02 20.20
N GLU A 416 15.99 -19.00 20.29
CA GLU A 416 15.19 -20.17 20.72
C GLU A 416 15.39 -21.38 19.80
N THR A 417 15.61 -21.12 18.51
CA THR A 417 15.79 -22.17 17.51
C THR A 417 17.25 -22.64 17.41
N ALA A 418 18.21 -21.73 17.53
CA ALA A 418 19.63 -22.01 17.29
C ALA A 418 20.43 -22.37 18.55
N PHE A 419 20.01 -21.88 19.72
CA PHE A 419 20.83 -21.91 20.95
C PHE A 419 20.15 -22.71 22.06
N ASP A 420 19.84 -23.98 21.78
CA ASP A 420 19.25 -24.90 22.76
C ASP A 420 20.29 -25.59 23.66
N SER A 421 21.56 -25.55 23.26
CA SER A 421 22.67 -26.23 23.93
C SER A 421 23.08 -25.57 25.26
N ALA A 422 23.64 -26.38 26.17
CA ALA A 422 24.06 -25.92 27.48
C ALA A 422 25.19 -24.87 27.34
N GLY A 423 25.01 -23.71 27.98
CA GLY A 423 25.98 -22.61 27.96
C GLY A 423 25.75 -21.56 26.87
N MET A 424 24.69 -21.67 26.06
CA MET A 424 24.31 -20.68 25.02
C MET A 424 23.17 -19.74 25.45
N THR A 425 23.03 -19.50 26.76
CA THR A 425 22.03 -18.56 27.28
C THR A 425 22.25 -17.17 26.68
N THR A 426 21.27 -16.68 25.93
CA THR A 426 21.37 -15.47 25.12
C THR A 426 20.52 -14.36 25.72
N LEU A 427 21.06 -13.15 25.78
CA LEU A 427 20.33 -11.96 26.21
C LEU A 427 19.96 -11.13 24.99
N VAL A 428 18.70 -10.73 24.84
CA VAL A 428 18.23 -9.95 23.70
C VAL A 428 17.67 -8.62 24.19
N ALA A 429 18.33 -7.53 23.82
CA ALA A 429 17.85 -6.16 24.01
C ALA A 429 17.06 -5.73 22.77
N ARG A 430 15.89 -5.11 22.96
CA ARG A 430 14.99 -4.67 21.89
C ARG A 430 14.40 -3.30 22.17
N CYS A 431 14.31 -2.46 21.14
CA CYS A 431 13.43 -1.30 21.14
C CYS A 431 12.04 -1.68 20.64
N GLU A 432 11.00 -1.24 21.36
CA GLU A 432 9.60 -1.47 20.99
C GLU A 432 8.91 -0.10 20.88
N GLY A 433 8.74 0.38 19.65
CA GLY A 433 8.34 1.78 19.40
C GLY A 433 9.40 2.78 19.88
N SER A 434 9.02 4.04 20.02
CA SER A 434 9.94 5.11 20.47
C SER A 434 10.32 4.95 21.95
N ASP A 435 9.38 4.54 22.81
CA ASP A 435 9.48 4.77 24.25
C ASP A 435 9.70 3.53 25.11
N ALA A 436 9.55 2.31 24.55
CA ALA A 436 9.70 1.08 25.33
C ALA A 436 10.99 0.32 25.00
N ARG A 437 11.56 -0.28 26.04
CA ARG A 437 12.75 -1.14 25.95
C ARG A 437 12.43 -2.50 26.56
N VAL A 438 12.92 -3.56 25.93
CA VAL A 438 12.72 -4.94 26.37
C VAL A 438 14.08 -5.62 26.50
N LEU A 439 14.26 -6.36 27.59
CA LEU A 439 15.38 -7.26 27.78
C LEU A 439 14.87 -8.68 28.05
N SER A 440 15.24 -9.60 27.19
CA SER A 440 14.81 -11.00 27.23
C SER A 440 15.99 -11.92 27.53
N VAL A 441 15.74 -13.00 28.27
CA VAL A 441 16.66 -14.11 28.46
C VAL A 441 16.14 -15.31 27.69
N VAL A 442 16.94 -15.84 26.77
CA VAL A 442 16.63 -17.07 26.02
C VAL A 442 17.55 -18.17 26.51
N ALA A 443 16.98 -19.25 27.02
CA ALA A 443 17.72 -20.38 27.57
C ALA A 443 17.00 -21.70 27.26
N LYS A 444 17.75 -22.72 26.83
CA LYS A 444 17.21 -24.06 26.53
C LYS A 444 16.06 -24.01 25.50
N GLY A 445 16.26 -23.23 24.44
CA GLY A 445 15.32 -23.11 23.32
C GLY A 445 14.00 -22.39 23.63
N ARG A 446 13.92 -21.59 24.70
CA ARG A 446 12.75 -20.78 25.04
C ARG A 446 13.12 -19.48 25.75
N THR A 447 12.30 -18.45 25.60
CA THR A 447 12.40 -17.21 26.39
C THR A 447 12.05 -17.50 27.85
N ALA A 448 13.07 -17.51 28.71
CA ALA A 448 12.96 -17.79 30.15
C ALA A 448 12.48 -16.58 30.96
N ALA A 449 12.80 -15.36 30.52
CA ALA A 449 12.30 -14.12 31.09
C ALA A 449 12.21 -13.04 30.01
N ARG A 450 11.23 -12.15 30.15
CA ARG A 450 11.07 -10.97 29.29
C ARG A 450 10.65 -9.80 30.17
N HIS A 451 11.57 -8.86 30.36
CA HIS A 451 11.32 -7.65 31.12
C HIS A 451 11.12 -6.47 30.17
N ARG A 452 10.10 -5.63 30.44
CA ARG A 452 9.74 -4.47 29.62
C ARG A 452 9.69 -3.21 30.47
N TRP A 453 10.38 -2.16 30.03
CA TRP A 453 10.26 -0.79 30.55
C TRP A 453 9.42 0.03 29.55
N ALA A 454 8.30 0.62 29.99
CA ALA A 454 7.36 1.34 29.12
C ALA A 454 6.70 2.56 29.81
N GLY A 455 7.39 3.23 30.73
CA GLY A 455 6.88 4.39 31.46
C GLY A 455 6.09 4.07 32.74
N ALA A 456 5.53 5.12 33.37
CA ALA A 456 4.85 5.06 34.67
C ALA A 456 3.53 4.28 34.60
N GLY A 457 3.62 2.95 34.70
CA GLY A 457 2.48 2.03 34.67
C GLY A 457 2.86 0.56 34.50
N ALA A 458 4.09 0.28 34.06
CA ALA A 458 4.60 -1.07 33.79
C ALA A 458 5.63 -1.56 34.84
N VAL A 459 5.48 -1.18 36.11
CA VAL A 459 6.41 -1.63 37.18
C VAL A 459 6.03 -3.06 37.59
N PRO A 460 6.93 -4.06 37.44
CA PRO A 460 6.62 -5.43 37.82
C PRO A 460 6.49 -5.57 39.34
N SER A 461 5.83 -6.65 39.76
CA SER A 461 5.81 -7.05 41.17
C SER A 461 7.23 -7.27 41.69
N GLN A 462 7.42 -7.15 43.00
CA GLN A 462 8.72 -7.40 43.63
C GLN A 462 9.23 -8.83 43.37
N GLU A 463 8.32 -9.81 43.37
CA GLU A 463 8.62 -11.21 43.08
C GLU A 463 9.07 -11.41 41.63
N THR A 464 8.31 -10.89 40.66
CA THR A 464 8.65 -10.98 39.23
C THR A 464 9.97 -10.27 38.93
N ALA A 465 10.22 -9.10 39.52
CA ALA A 465 11.47 -8.39 39.35
C ALA A 465 12.66 -9.17 39.89
N HIS A 466 12.51 -9.83 41.05
CA HIS A 466 13.57 -10.65 41.62
C HIS A 466 13.85 -11.88 40.75
N GLN A 467 12.80 -12.58 40.31
CA GLN A 467 12.92 -13.74 39.42
C GLN A 467 13.60 -13.38 38.09
N HIS A 468 13.19 -12.28 37.45
CA HIS A 468 13.83 -11.79 36.23
C HIS A 468 15.29 -11.40 36.48
N ALA A 469 15.60 -10.75 37.61
CA ALA A 469 16.95 -10.38 37.97
C ALA A 469 17.86 -11.59 38.18
N GLU A 470 17.39 -12.64 38.84
CA GLU A 470 18.15 -13.89 38.99
C GLU A 470 18.46 -14.54 37.65
N LEU A 471 17.49 -14.59 36.74
CA LEU A 471 17.68 -15.13 35.39
C LEU A 471 18.65 -14.29 34.56
N LEU A 472 18.60 -12.97 34.67
CA LEU A 472 19.53 -12.05 34.01
C LEU A 472 20.96 -12.20 34.52
N VAL A 473 21.15 -12.26 35.84
CA VAL A 473 22.47 -12.45 36.46
C VAL A 473 23.04 -13.83 36.13
N ALA A 474 22.21 -14.87 36.15
CA ALA A 474 22.62 -16.22 35.75
C ALA A 474 23.03 -16.27 34.26
N ALA A 475 22.28 -15.59 33.39
CA ALA A 475 22.60 -15.49 31.97
C ALA A 475 23.90 -14.73 31.72
N ALA A 476 24.10 -13.59 32.39
CA ALA A 476 25.30 -12.77 32.24
C ALA A 476 26.53 -13.39 32.91
N GLY A 477 26.35 -14.27 33.90
CA GLY A 477 27.42 -14.85 34.72
C GLY A 477 28.10 -13.84 35.65
N ARG A 478 27.49 -12.66 35.85
CA ARG A 478 27.96 -11.56 36.71
C ARG A 478 26.79 -10.63 37.06
N GLY A 479 26.88 -9.98 38.22
CA GLY A 479 25.92 -8.97 38.69
C GLY A 479 25.35 -9.31 40.06
N ASP A 480 24.70 -8.32 40.70
CA ASP A 480 23.94 -8.52 41.94
C ASP A 480 22.44 -8.51 41.64
N ALA A 481 21.76 -9.63 41.87
CA ALA A 481 20.33 -9.78 41.62
C ALA A 481 19.48 -8.74 42.39
N ARG A 482 19.93 -8.27 43.56
CA ARG A 482 19.23 -7.22 44.32
C ARG A 482 19.33 -5.87 43.63
N GLU A 483 20.50 -5.53 43.09
CA GLU A 483 20.72 -4.31 42.33
C GLU A 483 19.92 -4.34 41.03
N ILE A 484 19.98 -5.45 40.28
CA ILE A 484 19.22 -5.62 39.04
C ILE A 484 17.72 -5.52 39.33
N ALA A 485 17.19 -6.20 40.35
CA ALA A 485 15.77 -6.12 40.69
C ALA A 485 15.30 -4.69 41.03
N ARG A 486 16.18 -3.85 41.60
CA ARG A 486 15.90 -2.42 41.81
C ARG A 486 15.81 -1.67 40.48
N LEU A 487 16.74 -1.89 39.56
CA LEU A 487 16.73 -1.28 38.22
C LEU A 487 15.52 -1.72 37.38
N LEU A 488 15.10 -2.98 37.49
CA LEU A 488 13.92 -3.47 36.77
C LEU A 488 12.61 -2.80 37.24
N ARG A 489 12.58 -2.27 38.46
CA ARG A 489 11.42 -1.60 39.07
C ARG A 489 11.52 -0.08 39.10
N ASP A 490 12.65 0.49 38.67
CA ASP A 490 12.87 1.93 38.63
C ASP A 490 11.95 2.57 37.56
N PRO A 491 11.18 3.62 37.89
CA PRO A 491 10.26 4.28 36.96
C PRO A 491 10.95 5.31 36.05
N GLY A 492 12.29 5.37 36.04
CA GLY A 492 13.07 6.26 35.20
C GLY A 492 12.97 6.00 33.70
N GLU A 493 13.77 6.73 32.92
CA GLU A 493 13.78 6.65 31.46
C GLU A 493 14.18 5.24 30.96
N PRO A 494 13.35 4.56 30.15
CA PRO A 494 13.60 3.18 29.69
C PRO A 494 14.96 2.94 29.04
N SER A 495 15.45 3.87 28.22
CA SER A 495 16.77 3.75 27.57
C SER A 495 17.91 3.77 28.59
N GLY A 496 17.87 4.72 29.53
CA GLY A 496 18.85 4.82 30.61
C GLY A 496 18.82 3.59 31.54
N LEU A 497 17.64 3.04 31.82
CA LEU A 497 17.49 1.83 32.63
C LEU A 497 18.09 0.60 31.96
N LEU A 498 17.81 0.38 30.67
CA LEU A 498 18.43 -0.71 29.90
C LEU A 498 19.97 -0.62 29.96
N ILE A 499 20.53 0.56 29.68
CA ILE A 499 22.00 0.77 29.69
C ILE A 499 22.59 0.48 31.07
N ARG A 500 21.95 0.98 32.15
CA ARG A 500 22.39 0.73 33.53
C ARG A 500 22.33 -0.75 33.89
N THR A 501 21.25 -1.44 33.50
CA THR A 501 21.09 -2.89 33.72
C THR A 501 22.17 -3.69 32.98
N LEU A 502 22.41 -3.42 31.70
CA LEU A 502 23.46 -4.09 30.93
C LEU A 502 24.85 -3.86 31.55
N THR A 503 25.12 -2.63 32.01
CA THR A 503 26.37 -2.26 32.69
C THR A 503 26.53 -3.03 34.00
N ALA A 504 25.49 -3.11 34.83
CA ALA A 504 25.50 -3.84 36.10
C ALA A 504 25.67 -5.36 35.91
N LEU A 505 25.19 -5.91 34.79
CA LEU A 505 25.43 -7.29 34.37
C LEU A 505 26.84 -7.51 33.78
N GLY A 506 27.63 -6.45 33.60
CA GLY A 506 28.97 -6.51 33.01
C GLY A 506 28.97 -6.88 31.53
N LEU A 507 27.91 -6.54 30.81
CA LEU A 507 27.81 -6.74 29.36
C LEU A 507 28.54 -5.62 28.61
N PRO A 508 29.04 -5.89 27.39
CA PRO A 508 29.52 -4.84 26.50
C PRO A 508 28.47 -3.74 26.30
N PRO A 509 28.89 -2.47 26.16
CA PRO A 509 27.96 -1.38 25.88
C PRO A 509 27.21 -1.64 24.58
N LEU A 510 26.00 -1.12 24.48
CA LEU A 510 25.24 -1.16 23.23
C LEU A 510 26.01 -0.41 22.13
N PRO A 511 25.95 -0.89 20.87
CA PRO A 511 26.57 -0.19 19.74
C PRO A 511 26.03 1.24 19.59
N VAL A 512 26.87 2.14 19.07
CA VAL A 512 26.48 3.52 18.77
C VAL A 512 25.37 3.51 17.71
N GLY A 513 24.28 4.24 17.96
CA GLY A 513 23.10 4.28 17.09
C GLY A 513 22.10 3.14 17.33
N PHE A 514 22.25 2.35 18.40
CA PHE A 514 21.22 1.37 18.79
C PHE A 514 19.89 2.04 19.10
N GLY A 515 18.84 1.66 18.37
CA GLY A 515 17.52 2.31 18.43
C GLY A 515 17.32 3.45 17.43
N GLU A 516 18.36 3.81 16.67
CA GLU A 516 18.33 4.89 15.67
C GLU A 516 18.71 4.40 14.26
N ARG A 517 19.57 3.39 14.15
CA ARG A 517 19.98 2.76 12.88
C ARG A 517 19.47 1.32 12.80
N ASP A 518 19.12 0.89 11.59
CA ASP A 518 18.58 -0.46 11.32
C ASP A 518 19.64 -1.57 11.48
N GLU A 519 20.89 -1.31 11.07
CA GLU A 519 22.02 -2.26 11.15
C GLU A 519 23.23 -1.56 11.78
N VAL A 520 23.32 -1.60 13.11
CA VAL A 520 24.36 -0.90 13.89
C VAL A 520 25.69 -1.64 13.88
N LEU A 521 25.68 -2.95 13.61
CA LEU A 521 26.90 -3.75 13.52
C LEU A 521 27.51 -3.75 12.11
N ALA A 522 26.86 -3.13 11.12
CA ALA A 522 27.36 -3.07 9.74
C ALA A 522 28.79 -2.52 9.65
N ASP A 523 29.10 -1.50 10.45
CA ASP A 523 30.41 -0.85 10.50
C ASP A 523 31.29 -1.35 11.67
N ALA A 524 30.83 -2.36 12.42
CA ALA A 524 31.55 -2.84 13.59
C ALA A 524 32.83 -3.59 13.18
N ARG A 525 33.94 -3.30 13.87
CA ARG A 525 35.24 -3.90 13.57
C ARG A 525 35.19 -5.42 13.79
N GLY A 526 35.51 -6.17 12.74
CA GLY A 526 35.50 -7.63 12.78
C GLY A 526 34.09 -8.24 12.68
N ALA A 527 33.08 -7.45 12.28
CA ALA A 527 31.76 -7.98 11.99
C ALA A 527 31.79 -8.93 10.79
N THR A 528 31.09 -10.06 10.91
CA THR A 528 30.91 -11.05 9.85
C THR A 528 29.42 -11.30 9.64
N VAL A 529 29.04 -11.68 8.42
CA VAL A 529 27.64 -11.94 8.08
C VAL A 529 27.45 -13.45 7.95
N HIS A 530 26.57 -14.01 8.79
CA HIS A 530 26.04 -15.35 8.61
C HIS A 530 24.85 -15.29 7.66
N ARG A 531 24.99 -15.84 6.45
CA ARG A 531 23.91 -15.89 5.47
C ARG A 531 23.02 -17.12 5.64
N ALA A 532 21.70 -16.92 5.58
CA ALA A 532 20.72 -18.00 5.65
C ALA A 532 20.98 -19.10 4.60
N ARG A 533 21.02 -20.37 5.03
CA ARG A 533 21.19 -21.54 4.14
C ARG A 533 19.88 -22.30 3.92
N SER A 534 19.80 -22.97 2.77
CA SER A 534 18.80 -24.03 2.56
C SER A 534 19.32 -25.35 3.12
N LEU A 535 18.43 -26.21 3.63
CA LEU A 535 18.76 -27.53 4.18
C LEU A 535 19.63 -28.39 3.24
N TRP A 536 19.35 -28.33 1.94
CA TRP A 536 20.09 -29.05 0.90
C TRP A 536 21.47 -28.47 0.60
N GLN A 537 21.63 -27.15 0.69
CA GLN A 537 22.93 -26.49 0.52
C GLN A 537 23.81 -26.73 1.75
N GLY A 538 23.23 -26.61 2.96
CA GLY A 538 23.93 -26.95 4.21
C GLY A 538 24.42 -28.41 4.25
N MET A 539 23.64 -29.36 3.73
CA MET A 539 24.07 -30.75 3.58
C MET A 539 25.16 -30.96 2.52
N LYS A 540 25.14 -30.21 1.41
CA LYS A 540 26.17 -30.29 0.36
C LYS A 540 27.50 -29.72 0.80
N ASP A 541 27.49 -28.58 1.48
CA ASP A 541 28.70 -27.90 1.94
C ASP A 541 29.35 -28.65 3.12
N PHE A 542 28.56 -29.30 3.99
CA PHE A 542 29.07 -30.23 5.00
C PHE A 542 29.86 -31.41 4.38
N MET A 543 29.62 -31.73 3.11
CA MET A 543 30.34 -32.77 2.36
C MET A 543 31.49 -32.23 1.49
N SER A 544 31.68 -30.91 1.39
CA SER A 544 32.69 -30.30 0.52
C SER A 544 33.45 -29.17 1.23
N ASP A 545 34.71 -29.45 1.57
CA ASP A 545 35.50 -28.65 2.51
C ASP A 545 36.27 -27.48 1.86
N GLU A 546 36.19 -27.29 0.53
CA GLU A 546 37.19 -26.46 -0.19
C GLU A 546 36.72 -25.08 -0.65
N ASN A 547 35.45 -24.67 -0.47
CA ASN A 547 34.98 -23.33 -0.88
C ASN A 547 33.81 -22.77 -0.04
N ASP A 548 33.76 -23.06 1.25
CA ASP A 548 32.69 -22.57 2.13
C ASP A 548 32.91 -21.09 2.53
N PRO A 549 31.99 -20.14 2.24
CA PRO A 549 32.04 -18.76 2.75
C PRO A 549 31.90 -18.65 4.29
N ASN A 550 31.48 -19.70 4.99
CA ASN A 550 31.55 -19.87 6.45
C ASN A 550 32.26 -21.21 6.80
N PRO A 551 33.60 -21.28 6.75
CA PRO A 551 34.31 -22.56 6.84
C PRO A 551 34.04 -23.32 8.16
N PRO A 552 33.83 -24.64 8.13
CA PRO A 552 33.77 -25.47 9.34
C PRO A 552 35.12 -25.47 10.07
N LEU A 553 35.09 -25.75 11.38
CA LEU A 553 36.31 -25.88 12.19
C LEU A 553 37.18 -27.02 11.63
N ARG A 554 38.44 -26.71 11.30
CA ARG A 554 39.51 -27.71 11.41
C ARG A 554 39.68 -28.00 12.89
N LEU A 555 39.22 -29.17 13.32
CA LEU A 555 39.54 -29.69 14.64
C LEU A 555 41.05 -29.93 14.67
N ASP A 556 41.80 -29.06 15.34
CA ASP A 556 43.17 -29.36 15.72
C ASP A 556 43.11 -30.56 16.67
N GLU A 557 43.68 -31.68 16.24
CA GLU A 557 44.08 -32.76 17.13
C GLU A 557 45.11 -32.21 18.11
N ARG A 558 44.67 -31.88 19.34
CA ARG A 558 45.48 -31.92 20.56
C ARG A 558 44.65 -31.89 21.83
#